data_AF-A0AAW1TBJ3-F1
#
_entry.id   AF-A0AAW1TBJ3-F1
#
_cell.length_a   1.000
_cell.length_b   1.000
_cell.length_c   1.000
_cell.angle_alpha   90.00
_cell.angle_beta   90.00
_cell.angle_gamma   90.00
#
_symmetry.space_group_name_H-M   'P 1'
#
loop_
_entity.id
_entity.type
_entity.pdbx_description
1 polymer ?
#
loop_
_entity_poly.entity_id
_entity_poly.type
_entity_poly.pdbx_seq_one_letter_code
_entity_poly.pdbx_strand_id
1 'polypeptide(L)'
;MCLPPRRQRHCSAKGSEDAATCSSLPGLAPLASGFEDTHRFTEYANWLIPEHVMLGRYPFIEPSRVSSRERGERQLREILQAGIDTFVCLQAELPPQAELRNAGMGGFLPYKATASLLHSALGGPPDLQEMEGLRNKYLDAYLPARRQKGPKEEPLDPLPQQARRPQLDFIHSPIVDLGVPSQQQMRDLVEQLTARLEGGRIIYAHCWGGRGRAGTLGACLLARLYGVSAEEALQRVQRAFDTRTEIANSPETQEQRRFVTNFIASL
;
A
#
# COMPACT_ATOMS: atom_id res chain seq x y z
N MET A 1 12.20 -80.18 3.69
CA MET A 1 11.82 -78.83 4.16
C MET A 1 11.68 -77.92 2.95
N CYS A 2 10.60 -77.16 2.91
CA CYS A 2 10.04 -76.42 1.76
C CYS A 2 10.81 -75.15 1.34
N LEU A 3 10.73 -74.80 0.06
CA LEU A 3 11.06 -73.49 -0.54
C LEU A 3 9.96 -72.45 -0.26
N PRO A 4 10.23 -71.12 -0.30
CA PRO A 4 9.97 -70.34 -1.53
C PRO A 4 10.93 -69.13 -1.80
N PRO A 5 10.79 -68.43 -2.95
CA PRO A 5 11.77 -67.46 -3.49
C PRO A 5 11.38 -65.96 -3.42
N ARG A 6 12.34 -65.09 -3.81
CA ARG A 6 12.28 -63.68 -4.30
C ARG A 6 11.33 -62.67 -3.64
N ARG A 7 11.90 -61.52 -3.22
CA ARG A 7 11.21 -60.21 -3.31
C ARG A 7 12.13 -59.15 -3.93
N GLN A 8 11.78 -58.75 -5.15
CA GLN A 8 12.15 -57.46 -5.74
C GLN A 8 11.50 -56.35 -4.91
N ARG A 9 12.24 -55.26 -4.62
CA ARG A 9 11.65 -54.01 -4.18
C ARG A 9 11.53 -53.08 -5.39
N HIS A 10 10.31 -52.95 -5.91
CA HIS A 10 9.86 -51.79 -6.66
C HIS A 10 9.29 -50.78 -5.65
N CYS A 11 9.81 -49.56 -5.65
CA CYS A 11 9.12 -48.33 -5.25
C CYS A 11 10.04 -47.17 -5.66
N SER A 12 9.79 -46.61 -6.84
CA SER A 12 8.88 -45.46 -7.05
C SER A 12 9.54 -44.16 -6.66
N ALA A 13 9.81 -43.38 -7.71
CA ALA A 13 10.10 -41.97 -7.64
C ALA A 13 9.09 -41.24 -6.74
N LYS A 14 9.59 -40.46 -5.80
CA LYS A 14 8.96 -39.27 -5.26
C LYS A 14 9.87 -38.12 -5.73
N GLY A 15 9.44 -37.20 -6.58
CA GLY A 15 8.29 -36.32 -6.35
C GLY A 15 8.68 -35.39 -5.20
N SER A 16 9.45 -34.34 -5.49
CA SER A 16 8.92 -32.97 -5.67
C SER A 16 8.15 -32.50 -4.43
N GLU A 17 8.81 -31.74 -3.57
CA GLU A 17 8.14 -30.72 -2.78
C GLU A 17 8.95 -29.44 -2.94
N ASP A 18 8.48 -28.65 -3.90
CA ASP A 18 8.83 -27.26 -4.10
C ASP A 18 8.63 -26.49 -2.79
N ALA A 19 9.60 -25.63 -2.49
CA ALA A 19 9.50 -24.66 -1.41
C ALA A 19 8.32 -23.72 -1.68
N ALA A 20 7.20 -23.96 -1.02
CA ALA A 20 6.07 -23.04 -1.00
C ALA A 20 6.50 -21.75 -0.28
N THR A 21 6.84 -20.72 -1.06
CA THR A 21 6.89 -19.34 -0.58
C THR A 21 5.50 -18.97 -0.08
N CYS A 22 5.37 -18.80 1.23
CA CYS A 22 4.15 -18.39 1.90
C CYS A 22 3.79 -16.97 1.42
N SER A 23 2.85 -16.85 0.49
CA SER A 23 2.33 -15.55 0.07
C SER A 23 1.72 -14.86 1.29
N SER A 24 2.22 -13.67 1.64
CA SER A 24 1.68 -12.80 2.70
C SER A 24 0.29 -12.25 2.35
N LEU A 25 -0.10 -12.29 1.07
CA LEU A 25 -1.35 -11.75 0.59
C LEU A 25 -2.54 -12.69 0.87
N PRO A 26 -3.69 -12.15 1.28
CA PRO A 26 -4.89 -12.95 1.47
C PRO A 26 -5.37 -13.50 0.12
N GLY A 27 -5.99 -14.68 0.16
CA GLY A 27 -6.72 -15.20 -1.00
C GLY A 27 -7.86 -14.27 -1.40
N LEU A 28 -8.20 -14.21 -2.70
CA LEU A 28 -9.32 -13.40 -3.16
C LEU A 28 -10.64 -13.97 -2.68
N ALA A 29 -11.35 -13.21 -1.85
CA ALA A 29 -12.71 -13.53 -1.46
C ALA A 29 -13.62 -13.62 -2.71
N PRO A 30 -14.60 -14.54 -2.73
CA PRO A 30 -15.61 -14.57 -3.77
C PRO A 30 -16.36 -13.25 -3.87
N LEU A 31 -16.84 -12.91 -5.07
CA LEU A 31 -17.73 -11.76 -5.31
C LEU A 31 -19.17 -12.04 -4.82
N ALA A 32 -19.32 -12.35 -3.53
CA ALA A 32 -20.60 -12.68 -2.88
C ALA A 32 -21.12 -11.55 -1.99
N SER A 33 -22.18 -11.83 -1.21
CA SER A 33 -22.67 -10.95 -0.15
C SER A 33 -21.60 -10.77 0.93
N GLY A 34 -21.26 -9.52 1.27
CA GLY A 34 -20.25 -9.16 2.28
C GLY A 34 -18.89 -8.72 1.70
N PHE A 35 -18.70 -8.76 0.37
CA PHE A 35 -17.49 -8.22 -0.27
C PHE A 35 -17.27 -6.75 0.13
N GLU A 36 -18.31 -5.93 0.03
CA GLU A 36 -18.27 -4.50 0.31
C GLU A 36 -17.84 -4.17 1.75
N ASP A 37 -18.14 -5.03 2.71
CA ASP A 37 -17.85 -4.78 4.13
C ASP A 37 -16.35 -4.79 4.41
N THR A 38 -15.62 -5.70 3.76
CA THR A 38 -14.15 -5.80 3.88
C THR A 38 -13.41 -4.79 3.00
N HIS A 39 -14.09 -4.21 2.01
CA HIS A 39 -13.50 -3.25 1.07
C HIS A 39 -13.77 -1.79 1.47
N ARG A 40 -14.72 -1.55 2.38
CA ARG A 40 -15.07 -0.22 2.87
C ARG A 40 -13.94 0.37 3.72
N PHE A 41 -13.70 1.66 3.55
CA PHE A 41 -12.83 2.44 4.42
C PHE A 41 -13.45 3.82 4.74
N THR A 42 -13.46 4.74 3.78
CA THR A 42 -14.02 6.09 3.96
C THR A 42 -14.74 6.56 2.69
N GLU A 43 -15.29 7.78 2.70
CA GLU A 43 -15.90 8.38 1.49
C GLU A 43 -14.89 8.63 0.36
N TYR A 44 -13.59 8.74 0.68
CA TYR A 44 -12.54 9.14 -0.26
C TYR A 44 -11.59 8.00 -0.67
N ALA A 45 -11.69 6.83 -0.03
CA ALA A 45 -10.84 5.68 -0.31
C ALA A 45 -11.52 4.37 0.06
N ASN A 46 -11.07 3.27 -0.55
CA ASN A 46 -11.52 1.92 -0.28
C ASN A 46 -10.34 0.95 -0.36
N TRP A 47 -10.43 -0.16 0.36
CA TRP A 47 -9.54 -1.29 0.14
C TRP A 47 -9.89 -1.95 -1.20
N LEU A 48 -8.87 -2.30 -1.97
CA LEU A 48 -8.96 -3.20 -3.12
C LEU A 48 -8.54 -4.61 -2.74
N ILE A 49 -7.49 -4.71 -1.92
CA ILE A 49 -7.09 -5.91 -1.21
C ILE A 49 -7.07 -5.50 0.27
N PRO A 50 -7.99 -6.02 1.11
CA PRO A 50 -8.10 -5.63 2.51
C PRO A 50 -6.74 -5.67 3.22
N GLU A 51 -6.41 -4.59 3.93
CA GLU A 51 -5.15 -4.42 4.69
C GLU A 51 -3.85 -4.43 3.87
N HIS A 52 -3.91 -4.42 2.53
CA HIS A 52 -2.71 -4.53 1.67
C HIS A 52 -2.67 -3.47 0.57
N VAL A 53 -3.79 -3.23 -0.12
CA VAL A 53 -3.87 -2.26 -1.22
C VAL A 53 -5.12 -1.42 -1.07
N MET A 54 -4.94 -0.13 -0.83
CA MET A 54 -5.98 0.87 -0.78
C MET A 54 -5.90 1.77 -2.02
N LEU A 55 -7.06 2.06 -2.62
CA LEU A 55 -7.20 3.06 -3.67
C LEU A 55 -7.92 4.27 -3.11
N GLY A 56 -7.52 5.48 -3.51
CA GLY A 56 -8.15 6.68 -2.96
C GLY A 56 -7.88 7.98 -3.71
N ARG A 57 -8.57 9.02 -3.25
CA ARG A 57 -8.38 10.41 -3.68
C ARG A 57 -7.01 10.94 -3.27
N TYR A 58 -6.66 12.14 -3.72
CA TYR A 58 -5.49 12.83 -3.19
C TYR A 58 -5.57 12.89 -1.64
N PRO A 59 -4.53 12.46 -0.91
CA PRO A 59 -4.66 12.18 0.53
C PRO A 59 -4.56 13.44 1.42
N PHE A 60 -4.54 14.64 0.82
CA PHE A 60 -4.35 15.90 1.54
C PHE A 60 -5.14 17.03 0.86
N ILE A 61 -4.70 18.27 1.01
CA ILE A 61 -5.39 19.43 0.44
C ILE A 61 -5.42 19.34 -1.08
N GLU A 62 -6.64 19.41 -1.61
CA GLU A 62 -6.96 19.40 -3.03
C GLU A 62 -8.17 20.31 -3.32
N PRO A 63 -8.29 20.84 -4.56
CA PRO A 63 -9.15 21.98 -4.85
C PRO A 63 -10.67 21.71 -4.76
N SER A 64 -11.10 20.46 -4.88
CA SER A 64 -12.52 20.09 -4.99
C SER A 64 -13.19 19.81 -3.65
N ARG A 65 -12.56 19.03 -2.75
CA ARG A 65 -13.23 18.55 -1.51
C ARG A 65 -12.44 18.81 -0.23
N VAL A 66 -11.12 18.97 -0.29
CA VAL A 66 -10.29 19.13 0.91
C VAL A 66 -9.62 20.50 0.88
N SER A 67 -10.36 21.52 1.31
CA SER A 67 -9.90 22.91 1.29
C SER A 67 -9.20 23.37 2.57
N SER A 68 -9.19 22.57 3.65
CA SER A 68 -8.57 22.92 4.93
C SER A 68 -7.45 21.95 5.33
N ARG A 69 -6.43 22.49 6.00
CA ARG A 69 -5.31 21.70 6.54
C ARG A 69 -5.78 20.67 7.56
N GLU A 70 -6.71 21.04 8.43
CA GLU A 70 -7.25 20.14 9.45
C GLU A 70 -7.90 18.90 8.82
N ARG A 71 -8.70 19.07 7.76
CA ARG A 71 -9.31 17.93 7.05
C ARG A 71 -8.27 17.07 6.35
N GLY A 72 -7.28 17.69 5.70
CA GLY A 72 -6.18 16.97 5.07
C GLY A 72 -5.33 16.17 6.06
N GLU A 73 -4.99 16.75 7.21
CA GLU A 73 -4.24 16.06 8.26
C GLU A 73 -5.02 14.90 8.88
N ARG A 74 -6.33 15.07 9.06
CA ARG A 74 -7.22 14.00 9.51
C ARG A 74 -7.23 12.83 8.52
N GLN A 75 -7.40 13.13 7.23
CA GLN A 75 -7.37 12.13 6.16
C GLN A 75 -6.04 11.37 6.12
N LEU A 76 -4.90 12.08 6.15
CA LEU A 76 -3.58 11.42 6.23
C LEU A 76 -3.46 10.54 7.47
N ARG A 77 -3.92 11.02 8.63
CA ARG A 77 -3.85 10.27 9.88
C ARG A 77 -4.67 8.98 9.79
N GLU A 78 -5.88 9.01 9.25
CA GLU A 78 -6.72 7.83 9.05
C GLU A 78 -6.05 6.81 8.13
N ILE A 79 -5.49 7.26 7.00
CA ILE A 79 -4.76 6.40 6.05
C ILE A 79 -3.56 5.73 6.74
N LEU A 80 -2.76 6.49 7.48
CA LEU A 80 -1.59 5.98 8.21
C LEU A 80 -1.97 5.03 9.34
N GLN A 81 -3.07 5.30 10.07
CA GLN A 81 -3.59 4.41 11.10
C GLN A 81 -4.10 3.08 10.53
N ALA A 82 -4.46 3.05 9.25
CA ALA A 82 -4.80 1.83 8.52
C ALA A 82 -3.56 0.97 8.17
N GLY A 83 -2.35 1.38 8.59
CA GLY A 83 -1.10 0.65 8.38
C GLY A 83 -0.38 0.99 7.08
N ILE A 84 -0.91 1.91 6.27
CA ILE A 84 -0.28 2.32 5.01
C ILE A 84 1.13 2.85 5.25
N ASP A 85 2.08 2.28 4.51
CA ASP A 85 3.48 2.69 4.54
C ASP A 85 4.04 3.08 3.16
N THR A 86 3.31 2.81 2.09
CA THR A 86 3.75 3.11 0.72
C THR A 86 2.70 3.94 -0.01
N PHE A 87 3.01 5.19 -0.32
CA PHE A 87 2.14 6.07 -1.11
C PHE A 87 2.53 6.04 -2.59
N VAL A 88 1.55 5.83 -3.48
CA VAL A 88 1.74 5.83 -4.93
C VAL A 88 0.92 6.95 -5.54
N CYS A 89 1.60 7.99 -6.04
CA CYS A 89 0.99 9.10 -6.75
C CYS A 89 0.97 8.82 -8.25
N LEU A 90 -0.24 8.82 -8.84
CA LEU A 90 -0.45 8.61 -10.28
C LEU A 90 -0.68 9.91 -11.06
N GLN A 91 -0.55 11.07 -10.43
CA GLN A 91 -0.87 12.36 -11.04
C GLN A 91 0.31 12.92 -11.84
N ALA A 92 0.10 13.22 -13.13
CA ALA A 92 1.09 13.93 -13.96
C ALA A 92 1.12 15.43 -13.70
N GLU A 93 -0.01 15.98 -13.26
CA GLU A 93 -0.21 17.42 -12.99
C GLU A 93 0.60 17.92 -11.78
N LEU A 94 1.17 17.03 -10.98
CA LEU A 94 2.05 17.35 -9.86
C LEU A 94 3.41 16.69 -10.08
N PRO A 95 4.55 17.41 -9.91
CA PRO A 95 5.86 16.76 -9.81
C PRO A 95 5.89 15.79 -8.60
N PRO A 96 6.93 14.94 -8.47
CA PRO A 96 7.06 14.03 -7.33
C PRO A 96 6.84 14.74 -6.00
N GLN A 97 6.25 14.05 -5.02
CA GLN A 97 5.95 14.66 -3.72
C GLN A 97 7.17 15.23 -2.99
N ALA A 98 8.38 14.77 -3.34
CA ALA A 98 9.64 15.30 -2.82
C ALA A 98 10.06 16.65 -3.42
N GLU A 99 9.50 17.03 -4.57
CA GLU A 99 9.90 18.19 -5.38
C GLU A 99 8.86 19.32 -5.36
N LEU A 100 7.68 19.08 -4.79
CA LEU A 100 6.61 20.06 -4.66
C LEU A 100 7.01 21.20 -3.71
N ARG A 101 6.87 22.45 -4.19
CA ARG A 101 7.02 23.65 -3.37
C ARG A 101 5.74 23.92 -2.58
N ASN A 102 5.87 24.63 -1.45
CA ASN A 102 4.77 24.92 -0.52
C ASN A 102 3.57 25.71 -1.10
N ALA A 103 3.72 26.29 -2.30
CA ALA A 103 2.67 27.02 -3.02
C ALA A 103 2.05 26.14 -4.12
N GLY A 104 1.16 25.24 -3.69
CA GLY A 104 0.47 24.27 -4.54
C GLY A 104 -0.07 24.78 -5.87
N MET A 105 0.32 24.16 -6.98
CA MET A 105 -0.32 24.43 -8.28
C MET A 105 -1.77 23.97 -8.26
N GLY A 106 -2.68 24.80 -8.77
CA GLY A 106 -4.09 24.47 -8.90
C GLY A 106 -4.85 24.28 -7.60
N GLY A 107 -4.24 24.48 -6.42
CA GLY A 107 -4.85 24.30 -5.10
C GLY A 107 -4.46 23.01 -4.35
N PHE A 108 -3.49 22.23 -4.86
CA PHE A 108 -2.98 21.03 -4.18
C PHE A 108 -1.81 21.32 -3.26
N LEU A 109 -1.78 20.85 -2.02
CA LEU A 109 -0.55 20.93 -1.20
C LEU A 109 0.20 19.60 -1.14
N PRO A 110 1.55 19.60 -1.12
CA PRO A 110 2.32 18.39 -0.86
C PRO A 110 2.01 17.81 0.51
N TYR A 111 2.03 16.48 0.61
CA TYR A 111 1.69 15.78 1.85
C TYR A 111 2.83 14.97 2.45
N LYS A 112 3.93 14.73 1.73
CA LYS A 112 5.05 13.89 2.19
C LYS A 112 5.58 14.28 3.57
N ALA A 113 5.85 15.57 3.79
CA ALA A 113 6.39 16.06 5.06
C ALA A 113 5.38 15.85 6.21
N THR A 114 4.12 16.22 5.97
CA THR A 114 3.02 16.04 6.94
C THR A 114 2.80 14.56 7.26
N ALA A 115 2.75 13.69 6.25
CA ALA A 115 2.61 12.25 6.41
C ALA A 115 3.78 11.67 7.22
N SER A 116 5.02 12.09 6.95
CA SER A 116 6.20 11.63 7.68
C SER A 116 6.17 12.03 9.15
N LEU A 117 5.73 13.26 9.45
CA LEU A 117 5.57 13.75 10.83
C LEU A 117 4.44 13.03 11.55
N LEU A 118 3.29 12.85 10.89
CA LEU A 118 2.14 12.13 11.46
C LEU A 118 2.49 10.66 11.73
N HIS A 119 3.15 9.99 10.79
CA HIS A 119 3.61 8.61 10.96
C HIS A 119 4.59 8.46 12.11
N SER A 120 5.54 9.39 12.23
CA SER A 120 6.48 9.43 13.36
C SER A 120 5.76 9.61 14.69
N ALA A 121 4.72 10.47 14.72
CA ALA A 121 3.91 10.69 15.92
C ALA A 121 3.04 9.49 16.29
N LEU A 122 2.53 8.75 15.29
CA LEU A 122 1.73 7.53 15.50
C LEU A 122 2.59 6.36 16.01
N GLY A 123 3.86 6.29 15.62
CA GLY A 123 4.81 5.26 16.06
C GLY A 123 5.30 5.39 17.51
N GLY A 124 4.82 6.39 18.27
CA GLY A 124 5.26 6.68 19.64
C GLY A 124 6.62 7.37 19.71
N PRO A 125 7.12 7.73 20.91
CA PRO A 125 8.46 8.30 21.06
C PRO A 125 9.52 7.26 20.66
N PRO A 126 10.61 7.65 19.96
CA PRO A 126 11.72 6.75 19.66
C PRO A 126 12.27 6.09 20.94
N ASP A 127 12.89 4.94 20.80
CA ASP A 127 13.43 4.24 21.97
C ASP A 127 14.60 5.03 22.60
N LEU A 128 14.95 4.70 23.84
CA LEU A 128 16.00 5.42 24.56
C LEU A 128 17.36 5.35 23.85
N GLN A 129 17.64 4.29 23.10
CA GLN A 129 18.91 4.10 22.40
C GLN A 129 18.98 4.98 21.14
N GLU A 130 17.92 5.04 20.34
CA GLU A 130 17.77 5.97 19.23
C GLU A 130 17.86 7.42 19.73
N MET A 131 17.16 7.74 20.83
CA MET A 131 17.22 9.08 21.45
C MET A 131 18.61 9.43 21.95
N GLU A 132 19.33 8.48 22.55
CA GLU A 132 20.71 8.69 22.99
C GLU A 132 21.64 8.93 21.79
N GLY A 133 21.41 8.26 20.66
CA GLY A 133 22.12 8.48 19.40
C GLY A 133 21.88 9.86 18.77
N LEU A 134 20.74 10.50 19.07
CA LEU A 134 20.43 11.86 18.62
C LEU A 134 21.11 12.95 19.48
N ARG A 135 21.64 12.60 20.66
CA ARG A 135 22.21 13.61 21.58
C ARG A 135 23.44 14.27 20.99
N ASN A 136 23.38 15.60 20.98
CA ASN A 136 24.52 16.46 20.66
C ASN A 136 24.27 17.86 21.25
N LYS A 137 25.29 18.72 21.16
CA LYS A 137 25.26 20.09 21.72
C LYS A 137 24.09 20.95 21.26
N TYR A 138 23.44 20.63 20.14
CA TYR A 138 22.28 21.36 19.61
C TYR A 138 20.94 20.68 19.95
N LEU A 139 20.91 19.34 19.98
CA LEU A 139 19.68 18.57 20.18
C LEU A 139 19.39 18.25 21.65
N ASP A 140 20.38 18.34 22.54
CA ASP A 140 20.21 18.02 23.97
C ASP A 140 19.12 18.86 24.65
N ALA A 141 18.90 20.10 24.21
CA ALA A 141 17.85 20.97 24.73
C ALA A 141 16.42 20.51 24.40
N TYR A 142 16.26 19.66 23.39
CA TYR A 142 14.97 19.15 22.91
C TYR A 142 14.72 17.69 23.30
N LEU A 143 15.71 17.02 23.89
CA LEU A 143 15.60 15.64 24.33
C LEU A 143 15.31 15.56 25.84
N PRO A 144 14.62 14.51 26.31
CA PRO A 144 14.42 14.29 27.74
C PRO A 144 15.75 14.33 28.50
N ALA A 145 15.74 14.82 29.74
CA ALA A 145 16.93 14.81 30.59
C ALA A 145 17.44 13.37 30.76
N ARG A 146 18.77 13.17 30.76
CA ARG A 146 19.35 11.88 31.13
C ARG A 146 18.88 11.54 32.54
N ARG A 147 18.22 10.38 32.73
CA ARG A 147 18.01 9.84 34.07
C ARG A 147 19.39 9.67 34.72
N GLN A 148 19.63 10.37 35.82
CA GLN A 148 20.77 10.06 36.68
C GLN A 148 20.59 8.62 37.18
N LYS A 149 21.64 7.79 37.12
CA LYS A 149 21.59 6.39 37.58
C LYS A 149 21.04 6.33 39.01
N GLY A 150 19.77 5.93 39.14
CA GLY A 150 19.21 5.46 40.39
C GLY A 150 19.77 4.06 40.74
N PRO A 151 19.39 3.51 41.90
CA PRO A 151 19.79 2.15 42.27
C PRO A 151 19.38 1.15 41.16
N LYS A 152 20.21 0.14 40.93
CA LYS A 152 20.03 -0.89 39.89
C LYS A 152 18.63 -1.50 40.01
N GLU A 153 17.70 -1.09 39.14
CA GLU A 153 16.46 -1.83 38.91
C GLU A 153 16.82 -3.17 38.24
N GLU A 154 16.11 -4.24 38.62
CA GLU A 154 16.29 -5.56 38.02
C GLU A 154 16.12 -5.49 36.50
N PRO A 155 16.84 -6.32 35.71
CA PRO A 155 16.70 -6.31 34.27
C PRO A 155 15.26 -6.72 33.92
N LEU A 156 14.43 -5.74 33.55
CA LEU A 156 13.22 -5.99 32.79
C LEU A 156 13.63 -6.82 31.57
N ASP A 157 12.88 -7.89 31.29
CA ASP A 157 13.08 -8.70 30.09
C ASP A 157 13.33 -7.78 28.89
N PRO A 158 14.37 -8.04 28.06
CA PRO A 158 14.62 -7.21 26.89
C PRO A 158 13.32 -7.15 26.09
N LEU A 159 12.74 -5.95 26.02
CA LEU A 159 11.60 -5.70 25.15
C LEU A 159 11.94 -6.30 23.79
N PRO A 160 11.04 -7.08 23.18
CA PRO A 160 11.30 -7.67 21.88
C PRO A 160 11.82 -6.56 20.97
N GLN A 161 12.99 -6.78 20.34
CA GLN A 161 13.63 -5.84 19.42
C GLN A 161 12.53 -5.17 18.61
N GLN A 162 12.20 -3.93 18.95
CA GLN A 162 11.03 -3.27 18.39
C GLN A 162 11.28 -3.26 16.89
N ALA A 163 10.40 -3.96 16.15
CA ALA A 163 10.50 -4.06 14.71
C ALA A 163 10.71 -2.64 14.19
N ARG A 164 11.81 -2.42 13.45
CA ARG A 164 12.18 -1.11 12.90
C ARG A 164 10.91 -0.46 12.38
N ARG A 165 10.61 0.76 12.83
CA ARG A 165 9.42 1.49 12.38
C ARG A 165 9.44 1.48 10.85
N PRO A 166 8.40 0.94 10.19
CA PRO A 166 8.40 0.87 8.74
C PRO A 166 8.53 2.30 8.21
N GLN A 167 9.57 2.53 7.41
CA GLN A 167 9.79 3.82 6.78
C GLN A 167 8.67 4.05 5.75
N LEU A 168 8.16 5.28 5.69
CA LEU A 168 7.23 5.68 4.64
C LEU A 168 7.95 5.79 3.30
N ASP A 169 7.42 5.09 2.30
CA ASP A 169 7.86 5.16 0.91
C ASP A 169 6.89 5.98 0.06
N PHE A 170 7.44 6.70 -0.92
CA PHE A 170 6.66 7.53 -1.85
C PHE A 170 7.11 7.23 -3.27
N ILE A 171 6.18 6.74 -4.09
CA ILE A 171 6.37 6.43 -5.50
C ILE A 171 5.58 7.43 -6.33
N HIS A 172 6.16 7.93 -7.41
CA HIS A 172 5.48 8.77 -8.38
C HIS A 172 5.56 8.12 -9.76
N SER A 173 4.41 7.72 -10.30
CA SER A 173 4.28 7.18 -11.65
C SER A 173 3.21 7.98 -12.40
N PRO A 174 3.61 9.11 -13.02
CA PRO A 174 2.67 10.10 -13.53
C PRO A 174 1.84 9.56 -14.70
N ILE A 175 0.52 9.73 -14.62
CA ILE A 175 -0.45 9.44 -15.67
C ILE A 175 -1.27 10.71 -15.90
N VAL A 176 -1.33 11.16 -17.16
CA VAL A 176 -2.13 12.33 -17.57
C VAL A 176 -3.59 12.11 -17.20
N ASP A 177 -4.26 13.17 -16.75
CA ASP A 177 -5.65 13.06 -16.32
C ASP A 177 -6.56 12.49 -17.43
N LEU A 178 -7.50 11.63 -17.02
CA LEU A 178 -8.37 10.83 -17.90
C LEU A 178 -7.68 9.87 -18.89
N GLY A 179 -6.35 9.92 -19.01
CA GLY A 179 -5.58 9.07 -19.91
C GLY A 179 -5.18 7.72 -19.30
N VAL A 180 -4.21 7.08 -19.98
CA VAL A 180 -3.60 5.80 -19.62
C VAL A 180 -2.07 5.90 -19.70
N PRO A 181 -1.32 5.09 -18.94
CA PRO A 181 0.14 5.03 -19.07
C PRO A 181 0.55 4.25 -20.33
N SER A 182 1.85 4.21 -20.62
CA SER A 182 2.37 3.21 -21.55
C SER A 182 2.28 1.79 -20.93
N GLN A 183 2.22 0.77 -21.78
CA GLN A 183 2.23 -0.63 -21.33
C GLN A 183 3.47 -0.95 -20.48
N GLN A 184 4.63 -0.44 -20.87
CA GLN A 184 5.87 -0.66 -20.12
C GLN A 184 5.83 0.04 -18.76
N GLN A 185 5.39 1.30 -18.71
CA GLN A 185 5.25 2.03 -17.45
C GLN A 185 4.31 1.32 -16.47
N MET A 186 3.20 0.75 -16.96
CA MET A 186 2.30 -0.03 -16.09
C MET A 186 2.96 -1.32 -15.61
N ARG A 187 3.67 -2.06 -16.49
CA ARG A 187 4.39 -3.28 -16.10
C ARG A 187 5.42 -2.99 -15.02
N ASP A 188 6.28 -2.00 -15.23
CA ASP A 188 7.33 -1.62 -14.29
C ASP A 188 6.73 -1.25 -12.92
N LEU A 189 5.63 -0.47 -12.92
CA LEU A 189 4.94 -0.10 -11.68
C LEU A 189 4.32 -1.33 -11.00
N VAL A 190 3.61 -2.18 -11.74
CA VAL A 190 2.95 -3.38 -11.19
C VAL A 190 3.99 -4.35 -10.60
N GLU A 191 5.11 -4.57 -11.27
CA GLU A 191 6.22 -5.39 -10.76
C GLU A 191 6.81 -4.77 -9.48
N GLN A 192 7.05 -3.45 -9.49
CA GLN A 192 7.56 -2.73 -8.34
C GLN A 192 6.62 -2.80 -7.11
N LEU A 193 5.31 -2.76 -7.32
CA LEU A 193 4.31 -2.86 -6.25
C LEU A 193 4.12 -4.30 -5.79
N THR A 194 4.20 -5.27 -6.69
CA THR A 194 4.14 -6.71 -6.37
C THR A 194 5.25 -7.07 -5.39
N ALA A 195 6.51 -6.71 -5.70
CA ALA A 195 7.65 -6.98 -4.82
C ALA A 195 7.52 -6.33 -3.43
N ARG A 196 6.85 -5.17 -3.34
CA ARG A 196 6.58 -4.49 -2.06
C ARG A 196 5.53 -5.23 -1.24
N LEU A 197 4.44 -5.66 -1.88
CA LEU A 197 3.38 -6.43 -1.23
C LEU A 197 3.90 -7.77 -0.71
N GLU A 198 4.73 -8.45 -1.50
CA GLU A 198 5.45 -9.67 -1.08
C GLU A 198 6.40 -9.39 0.10
N GLY A 199 7.00 -8.20 0.15
CA GLY A 199 7.77 -7.70 1.28
C GLY A 199 6.95 -7.22 2.49
N GLY A 200 5.62 -7.40 2.48
CA GLY A 200 4.72 -7.03 3.58
C GLY A 200 4.38 -5.54 3.68
N ARG A 201 4.63 -4.76 2.62
CA ARG A 201 4.27 -3.34 2.55
C ARG A 201 2.78 -3.15 2.30
N ILE A 202 2.23 -2.05 2.79
CA ILE A 202 0.80 -1.71 2.64
C ILE A 202 0.69 -0.44 1.80
N ILE A 203 0.02 -0.55 0.66
CA ILE A 203 0.03 0.45 -0.40
C ILE A 203 -1.23 1.31 -0.38
N TYR A 204 -1.04 2.62 -0.49
CA TYR A 204 -2.07 3.58 -0.85
C TYR A 204 -1.79 4.16 -2.24
N ALA A 205 -2.55 3.75 -3.24
CA ALA A 205 -2.45 4.32 -4.59
C ALA A 205 -3.54 5.36 -4.83
N HIS A 206 -3.14 6.53 -5.33
CA HIS A 206 -4.05 7.63 -5.54
C HIS A 206 -3.83 8.35 -6.87
N CYS A 207 -4.90 9.00 -7.32
CA CYS A 207 -4.82 10.06 -8.31
C CYS A 207 -5.51 11.30 -7.72
N TRP A 208 -6.19 12.12 -8.53
CA TRP A 208 -7.03 13.18 -7.98
C TRP A 208 -8.28 12.60 -7.29
N GLY A 209 -9.15 11.95 -8.07
CA GLY A 209 -10.42 11.38 -7.57
C GLY A 209 -10.34 9.93 -7.10
N GLY A 210 -9.18 9.27 -7.23
CA GLY A 210 -9.04 7.86 -6.84
C GLY A 210 -9.95 6.90 -7.58
N ARG A 211 -10.33 7.25 -8.82
CA ARG A 211 -11.37 6.58 -9.61
C ARG A 211 -10.80 6.00 -10.91
N GLY A 212 -10.35 6.86 -11.83
CA GLY A 212 -9.86 6.44 -13.15
C GLY A 212 -8.48 5.78 -13.10
N ARG A 213 -7.43 6.59 -12.96
CA ARG A 213 -6.02 6.15 -12.93
C ARG A 213 -5.75 5.11 -11.83
N ALA A 214 -6.25 5.35 -10.61
CA ALA A 214 -6.11 4.42 -9.49
C ALA A 214 -6.84 3.09 -9.74
N GLY A 215 -8.06 3.11 -10.28
CA GLY A 215 -8.79 1.89 -10.65
C GLY A 215 -8.10 1.11 -11.76
N THR A 216 -7.49 1.81 -12.73
CA THR A 216 -6.73 1.19 -13.83
C THR A 216 -5.54 0.41 -13.30
N LEU A 217 -4.73 1.02 -12.42
CA LEU A 217 -3.65 0.34 -11.73
C LEU A 217 -4.17 -0.84 -10.91
N GLY A 218 -5.24 -0.64 -10.13
CA GLY A 218 -5.81 -1.66 -9.27
C GLY A 218 -6.21 -2.92 -10.04
N ALA A 219 -6.87 -2.78 -11.19
CA ALA A 219 -7.27 -3.91 -12.01
C ALA A 219 -6.05 -4.66 -12.59
N CYS A 220 -5.03 -3.93 -13.05
CA CYS A 220 -3.79 -4.53 -13.56
C CYS A 220 -3.04 -5.30 -12.45
N LEU A 221 -3.01 -4.74 -11.24
CA LEU A 221 -2.37 -5.34 -10.08
C LEU A 221 -3.10 -6.61 -9.62
N LEU A 222 -4.44 -6.60 -9.56
CA LEU A 222 -5.24 -7.78 -9.24
C LEU A 222 -4.96 -8.93 -10.21
N ALA A 223 -4.94 -8.64 -11.52
CA ALA A 223 -4.66 -9.65 -12.52
C ALA A 223 -3.24 -10.21 -12.39
N ARG A 224 -2.24 -9.37 -12.10
CA ARG A 224 -0.87 -9.82 -11.89
C ARG A 224 -0.69 -10.71 -10.67
N LEU A 225 -1.35 -10.37 -9.56
CA LEU A 225 -1.21 -11.06 -8.27
C LEU A 225 -2.01 -12.36 -8.21
N TYR A 226 -3.19 -12.38 -8.84
CA TYR A 226 -4.15 -13.47 -8.65
C TYR A 226 -4.57 -14.19 -9.93
N GLY A 227 -4.08 -13.76 -11.11
CA GLY A 227 -4.40 -14.40 -12.38
C GLY A 227 -5.87 -14.28 -12.80
N VAL A 228 -6.59 -13.28 -12.26
CA VAL A 228 -8.00 -13.05 -12.59
C VAL A 228 -8.18 -12.46 -13.99
N SER A 229 -9.33 -12.72 -14.60
CA SER A 229 -9.68 -12.16 -15.91
C SER A 229 -9.83 -10.63 -15.85
N ALA A 230 -9.75 -9.97 -17.01
CA ALA A 230 -10.01 -8.53 -17.08
C ALA A 230 -11.42 -8.15 -16.62
N GLU A 231 -12.42 -8.97 -16.93
CA GLU A 231 -13.79 -8.76 -16.48
C GLU A 231 -13.89 -8.81 -14.96
N GLU A 232 -13.31 -9.84 -14.34
CA GLU A 232 -13.32 -9.99 -12.88
C GLU A 232 -12.52 -8.87 -12.19
N ALA A 233 -11.34 -8.51 -12.70
CA ALA A 233 -10.53 -7.43 -12.16
C ALA A 233 -11.29 -6.09 -12.18
N LEU A 234 -11.94 -5.76 -13.30
CA LEU A 234 -12.76 -4.56 -13.44
C LEU A 234 -13.98 -4.61 -12.50
N GLN A 235 -14.63 -5.76 -12.34
CA GLN A 235 -15.77 -5.91 -11.44
C GLN A 235 -15.37 -5.73 -9.97
N ARG A 236 -14.23 -6.28 -9.55
CA ARG A 236 -13.68 -6.13 -8.19
C ARG A 236 -13.35 -4.66 -7.89
N VAL A 237 -12.66 -3.99 -8.81
CA VAL A 237 -12.35 -2.56 -8.69
C VAL A 237 -13.64 -1.74 -8.57
N GLN A 238 -14.64 -2.01 -9.41
CA GLN A 238 -15.91 -1.30 -9.38
C GLN A 238 -16.63 -1.51 -8.04
N ARG A 239 -16.84 -2.75 -7.61
CA ARG A 239 -17.53 -3.04 -6.35
C ARG A 239 -16.82 -2.44 -5.14
N ALA A 240 -15.48 -2.45 -5.16
CA ALA A 240 -14.69 -1.84 -4.09
C ALA A 240 -14.86 -0.31 -4.09
N PHE A 241 -14.88 0.32 -5.27
CA PHE A 241 -15.16 1.75 -5.42
C PHE A 241 -16.59 2.11 -4.98
N ASP A 242 -17.58 1.27 -5.26
CA ASP A 242 -18.99 1.46 -4.89
C ASP A 242 -19.23 1.45 -3.36
N THR A 243 -18.23 1.03 -2.57
CA THR A 243 -18.27 1.20 -1.11
C THR A 243 -18.16 2.66 -0.67
N ARG A 244 -17.68 3.55 -1.55
CA ARG A 244 -17.64 5.00 -1.33
C ARG A 244 -19.00 5.64 -1.59
N THR A 245 -19.11 6.94 -1.38
CA THR A 245 -20.38 7.68 -1.58
C THR A 245 -20.61 8.13 -3.03
N GLU A 246 -19.61 8.03 -3.88
CA GLU A 246 -19.64 8.53 -5.26
C GLU A 246 -20.25 7.49 -6.22
N ILE A 247 -21.32 7.86 -6.92
CA ILE A 247 -21.90 7.02 -7.99
C ILE A 247 -21.14 7.28 -9.28
N ALA A 248 -20.17 6.44 -9.60
CA ALA A 248 -19.36 6.56 -10.82
C ALA A 248 -18.68 5.25 -11.22
N ASN A 249 -18.15 5.22 -12.43
CA ASN A 249 -17.38 4.09 -12.95
C ASN A 249 -15.92 4.15 -12.49
N SER A 250 -15.36 3.00 -12.08
CA SER A 250 -13.92 2.81 -11.86
C SER A 250 -13.45 1.53 -12.57
N PRO A 251 -12.46 1.60 -13.49
CA PRO A 251 -11.87 2.80 -14.08
C PRO A 251 -12.91 3.68 -14.80
N GLU A 252 -12.56 4.94 -15.00
CA GLU A 252 -13.48 6.03 -15.36
C GLU A 252 -13.78 6.06 -16.86
N THR A 253 -12.75 5.98 -17.68
CA THR A 253 -12.89 6.11 -19.14
C THR A 253 -12.93 4.73 -19.82
N GLN A 254 -13.57 4.66 -20.99
CA GLN A 254 -13.55 3.45 -21.80
C GLN A 254 -12.13 3.10 -22.27
N GLU A 255 -11.28 4.11 -22.48
CA GLU A 255 -9.86 3.93 -22.81
C GLU A 255 -9.11 3.22 -21.69
N GLN A 256 -9.31 3.63 -20.44
CA GLN A 256 -8.74 2.97 -19.26
C GLN A 256 -9.19 1.50 -19.14
N ARG A 257 -10.48 1.23 -19.35
CA ARG A 257 -11.02 -0.14 -19.32
C ARG A 257 -10.41 -1.01 -20.43
N ARG A 258 -10.28 -0.47 -21.65
CA ARG A 258 -9.61 -1.16 -22.77
C ARG A 258 -8.13 -1.40 -22.48
N PHE A 259 -7.45 -0.42 -21.88
CA PHE A 259 -6.07 -0.57 -21.46
C PHE A 259 -5.90 -1.74 -20.49
N VAL A 260 -6.78 -1.88 -19.48
CA VAL A 260 -6.78 -3.04 -18.57
C VAL A 260 -6.92 -4.35 -19.34
N THR A 261 -7.88 -4.46 -20.24
CA THR A 261 -8.05 -5.67 -21.08
C THR A 261 -6.79 -5.99 -21.87
N ASN A 262 -6.18 -4.98 -22.51
CA ASN A 262 -4.97 -5.14 -23.32
C ASN A 262 -3.74 -5.49 -22.48
N PHE A 263 -3.61 -4.90 -21.29
CA PHE A 263 -2.53 -5.20 -20.35
C PHE A 263 -2.61 -6.66 -19.89
N ILE A 264 -3.80 -7.11 -19.47
CA ILE A 264 -4.01 -8.47 -18.96
C ILE A 264 -3.82 -9.52 -20.05
N ALA A 265 -4.23 -9.22 -21.29
CA ALA A 265 -3.97 -10.10 -22.44
C ALA A 265 -2.46 -10.21 -22.79
N SER A 266 -1.61 -9.34 -22.24
CA SER A 266 -0.17 -9.32 -22.46
C SER A 266 0.67 -9.73 -21.24
N LEU A 267 0.02 -10.20 -20.17
CA LEU A 267 0.67 -10.69 -18.95
C LEU A 267 1.39 -12.03 -19.17
#